data_AF-A0A6B3IN71-F1
#
_entry.id   AF-A0A6B3IN71-F1
#
_cell.length_a   1.000
_cell.length_b   1.000
_cell.length_c   1.000
_cell.angle_alpha   90.00
_cell.angle_beta   90.00
_cell.angle_gamma   90.00
#
_symmetry.space_group_name_H-M   'P 1'
#
loop_
_entity.id
_entity.type
_entity.pdbx_description
1 polymer ?
#
loop_
_entity_poly.entity_id
_entity_poly.type
_entity_poly.pdbx_seq_one_letter_code
_entity_poly.pdbx_strand_id
1 'polypeptide(L)'
;DMCDYLLVVAEGRIRMAGDADALVPAHTLVTGVTRDGSLPAELDRHTVVETRVQGRQFHAMIRPKGPLPTDWETAEPSLEEVLLAHLRSPDAPSLYTQGARVDAEGTQAA
;
A
#
# COMPACT_ATOMS: atom_id res chain seq x y z
N ASP A 1 -0.01 3.23 20.50
CA ASP A 1 -0.82 3.89 19.47
C ASP A 1 -0.90 5.38 19.71
N MET A 2 -0.39 6.18 18.77
CA MET A 2 -0.47 7.65 18.84
C MET A 2 -1.11 8.25 17.58
N CYS A 3 -1.41 7.44 16.56
CA CYS A 3 -1.98 7.93 15.30
C CYS A 3 -3.13 7.05 14.86
N ASP A 4 -4.35 7.54 15.07
CA ASP A 4 -5.56 6.86 14.63
C ASP A 4 -5.85 7.15 13.16
N TYR A 5 -5.31 8.24 12.60
CA TYR A 5 -5.54 8.67 11.23
C TYR A 5 -4.25 9.21 10.60
N LEU A 6 -4.02 8.87 9.33
CA LEU A 6 -2.87 9.35 8.56
C LEU A 6 -3.28 10.08 7.30
N LEU A 7 -2.46 11.07 6.95
CA LEU A 7 -2.49 11.75 5.67
C LEU A 7 -1.08 11.80 5.09
N VAL A 8 -0.88 11.20 3.92
CA VAL A 8 0.38 11.28 3.18
C VAL A 8 0.20 12.23 2.02
N VAL A 9 1.01 13.30 2.01
CA VAL A 9 1.03 14.32 0.97
C VAL A 9 2.37 14.26 0.25
N ALA A 10 2.31 14.12 -1.08
CA ALA A 10 3.47 14.21 -1.95
C ALA A 10 3.07 14.93 -3.23
N GLU A 11 3.98 15.75 -3.77
CA GLU A 11 3.76 16.50 -5.02
C GLU A 11 2.48 17.36 -5.00
N GLY A 12 2.17 17.95 -3.85
CA GLY A 12 0.97 18.78 -3.67
C GLY A 12 -0.36 18.01 -3.72
N ARG A 13 -0.34 16.68 -3.63
CA ARG A 13 -1.53 15.82 -3.69
C ARG A 13 -1.60 14.87 -2.51
N ILE A 14 -2.82 14.56 -2.08
CA ILE A 14 -3.05 13.49 -1.11
C ILE A 14 -2.86 12.15 -1.83
N ARG A 15 -1.95 11.32 -1.30
CA ARG A 15 -1.63 9.99 -1.84
C ARG A 15 -2.19 8.87 -0.98
N MET A 16 -2.25 9.07 0.32
CA MET A 16 -2.91 8.16 1.24
C MET A 16 -3.67 8.96 2.30
N ALA A 17 -4.90 8.54 2.60
CA ALA A 17 -5.65 9.06 3.74
C ALA A 17 -6.51 7.96 4.36
N GLY A 18 -6.60 7.95 5.69
CA GLY A 18 -7.51 7.06 6.39
C GLY A 18 -7.08 6.67 7.78
N ASP A 19 -7.96 5.90 8.42
CA ASP A 19 -7.73 5.29 9.72
C ASP A 19 -6.55 4.30 9.66
N ALA A 20 -5.66 4.35 10.64
CA ALA A 20 -4.48 3.47 10.70
C ALA A 20 -4.88 1.98 10.65
N ASP A 21 -5.95 1.63 11.39
CA ASP A 21 -6.52 0.28 11.46
C ASP A 21 -7.12 -0.20 10.13
N ALA A 22 -7.40 0.70 9.20
CA ALA A 22 -7.84 0.36 7.85
C ALA A 22 -6.70 0.42 6.82
N LEU A 23 -5.66 1.21 7.08
CA LEU A 23 -4.52 1.37 6.19
C LEU A 23 -3.57 0.17 6.22
N VAL A 24 -3.26 -0.37 7.41
CA VAL A 24 -2.35 -1.52 7.53
C VAL A 24 -2.91 -2.77 6.85
N PRO A 25 -4.15 -3.21 7.11
CA PRO A 25 -4.69 -4.44 6.50
C PRO A 25 -4.95 -4.32 5.00
N ALA A 26 -4.96 -3.10 4.44
CA ALA A 26 -5.03 -2.88 3.00
C ALA A 26 -3.72 -3.26 2.27
N HIS A 27 -2.64 -3.51 3.01
CA HIS A 27 -1.33 -3.83 2.49
C HIS A 27 -0.84 -5.21 2.92
N THR A 28 0.13 -5.73 2.19
CA THR A 28 0.86 -6.94 2.54
C THR A 28 2.31 -6.77 2.10
N LEU A 29 3.25 -7.11 2.96
CA LEU A 29 4.64 -7.26 2.59
C LEU A 29 4.84 -8.66 2.02
N VAL A 30 5.32 -8.75 0.79
CA VAL A 30 5.62 -10.02 0.14
C VAL A 30 7.11 -10.15 -0.13
N THR A 31 7.66 -11.34 0.13
CA THR A 31 9.04 -11.69 -0.17
C THR A 31 9.05 -12.93 -1.06
N GLY A 32 9.86 -12.89 -2.11
CA GLY A 32 10.01 -14.00 -3.03
C GLY A 32 11.31 -13.93 -3.81
N VAL A 33 11.43 -14.77 -4.83
CA VAL A 33 12.61 -14.81 -5.70
C VAL A 33 12.30 -14.24 -7.08
N THR A 34 13.23 -13.47 -7.63
CA THR A 34 13.19 -13.00 -9.02
C THR A 34 13.36 -14.17 -9.98
N ARG A 35 12.70 -14.13 -11.14
CA ARG A 35 12.88 -15.09 -12.23
C ARG A 35 13.64 -14.43 -13.37
N ASP A 36 14.76 -15.02 -13.78
CA ASP A 36 15.63 -14.50 -14.86
C ASP A 36 16.03 -13.02 -14.67
N GLY A 37 16.29 -12.63 -13.42
CA GLY A 37 16.67 -11.26 -13.05
C GLY A 37 15.52 -10.24 -13.05
N SER A 38 14.29 -10.68 -13.28
CA SER A 38 13.09 -9.83 -13.31
C SER A 38 12.12 -10.18 -12.18
N LEU A 39 11.28 -9.22 -11.82
CA LEU A 39 10.18 -9.44 -10.89
C LEU A 39 9.17 -10.43 -11.49
N PRO A 40 8.55 -11.31 -10.68
CA PRO A 40 7.54 -12.23 -11.18
C PRO A 40 6.29 -11.48 -11.69
N ALA A 41 5.75 -11.90 -12.83
CA ALA A 41 4.57 -11.28 -13.45
C ALA A 41 3.30 -11.39 -12.58
N GLU A 42 3.30 -12.31 -11.60
CA GLU A 42 2.26 -12.44 -10.61
C GLU A 42 2.08 -11.17 -9.76
N LEU A 43 3.09 -10.28 -9.67
CA LEU A 43 2.96 -8.98 -9.02
C LEU A 43 2.04 -8.02 -9.79
N ASP A 44 1.95 -8.13 -11.11
CA ASP A 44 1.26 -7.16 -11.98
C ASP A 44 -0.26 -7.10 -11.74
N ARG A 45 -0.84 -8.17 -11.19
CA ARG A 45 -2.28 -8.19 -10.83
C ARG A 45 -2.57 -7.39 -9.56
N HIS A 46 -1.56 -7.12 -8.75
CA HIS A 46 -1.66 -6.39 -7.49
C HIS A 46 -1.31 -4.92 -7.71
N THR A 47 -1.70 -4.06 -6.76
CA THR A 47 -1.12 -2.71 -6.78
C THR A 47 0.19 -2.74 -6.02
N VAL A 48 1.30 -2.60 -6.74
CA VAL A 48 2.63 -2.48 -6.14
C VAL A 48 2.82 -1.05 -5.65
N VAL A 49 3.12 -0.88 -4.36
CA VAL A 49 3.44 0.42 -3.76
C VAL A 49 4.93 0.68 -3.86
N GLU A 50 5.74 -0.27 -3.41
CA GLU A 50 7.20 -0.20 -3.43
C GLU A 50 7.76 -1.57 -3.77
N THR A 51 8.91 -1.63 -4.44
CA THR A 51 9.67 -2.87 -4.61
C THR A 51 11.15 -2.64 -4.42
N ARG A 52 11.80 -3.61 -3.78
CA ARG A 52 13.25 -3.64 -3.59
C ARG A 52 13.78 -5.01 -3.94
N VAL A 53 14.83 -5.06 -4.76
CA VAL A 53 15.54 -6.31 -5.11
C VAL A 53 16.89 -6.32 -4.42
N GLN A 54 17.23 -7.46 -3.80
CA GLN A 54 18.52 -7.72 -3.16
C GLN A 54 19.05 -9.07 -3.64
N GLY A 55 19.99 -9.04 -4.59
CA GLY A 55 20.45 -10.25 -5.27
C GLY A 55 19.32 -10.89 -6.07
N ARG A 56 18.90 -12.10 -5.68
CA ARG A 56 17.78 -12.83 -6.30
C ARG A 56 16.47 -12.71 -5.52
N GLN A 57 16.50 -12.07 -4.35
CA GLN A 57 15.32 -11.91 -3.52
C GLN A 57 14.68 -10.56 -3.84
N PHE A 58 13.36 -10.50 -3.89
CA PHE A 58 12.63 -9.25 -3.90
C PHE A 58 11.76 -9.13 -2.65
N HIS A 59 11.54 -7.90 -2.23
CA HIS A 59 10.55 -7.49 -1.26
C HIS A 59 9.63 -6.48 -1.93
N ALA A 60 8.32 -6.65 -1.79
CA ALA A 60 7.35 -5.69 -2.31
C ALA A 60 6.28 -5.37 -1.26
N MET A 61 6.00 -4.09 -1.09
CA MET A 61 4.79 -3.63 -0.42
C MET A 61 3.70 -3.60 -1.47
N ILE A 62 2.65 -4.42 -1.30
CA ILE A 62 1.54 -4.48 -2.24
C ILE A 62 0.22 -4.22 -1.55
N ARG A 63 -0.76 -3.74 -2.31
CA ARG A 63 -2.17 -3.92 -1.98
C ARG A 63 -2.68 -5.14 -2.76
N PRO A 64 -2.98 -6.26 -2.07
CA PRO A 64 -3.32 -7.50 -2.74
C PRO A 64 -4.64 -7.38 -3.49
N LYS A 65 -4.74 -8.12 -4.59
CA LYS A 65 -5.92 -8.20 -5.46
C LYS A 65 -6.04 -9.63 -5.92
N GLY A 66 -6.71 -10.44 -5.10
CA GLY A 66 -6.77 -11.89 -5.27
C GLY A 66 -5.66 -12.64 -4.54
N PRO A 67 -5.57 -13.97 -4.73
CA PRO A 67 -4.66 -14.83 -4.00
C PRO A 67 -3.19 -14.50 -4.29
N LEU A 68 -2.31 -14.80 -3.34
CA LEU A 68 -0.86 -14.70 -3.49
C LEU A 68 -0.27 -16.08 -3.85
N PRO A 69 0.84 -16.13 -4.60
CA PRO A 69 1.54 -17.39 -4.85
C PRO A 69 1.99 -18.03 -3.54
N THR A 70 1.90 -19.36 -3.44
CA THR A 70 2.21 -20.10 -2.20
C THR A 70 3.70 -20.14 -1.88
N ASP A 71 4.54 -19.86 -2.86
CA ASP A 71 6.00 -19.78 -2.74
C ASP A 71 6.50 -18.40 -2.28
N TRP A 72 5.59 -17.43 -2.09
CA TRP A 72 5.94 -16.15 -1.48
C TRP A 72 5.72 -16.17 0.02
N GLU A 73 6.66 -15.62 0.76
CA GLU A 73 6.47 -15.29 2.16
C GLU A 73 5.65 -14.01 2.27
N THR A 74 4.68 -14.01 3.18
CA THR A 74 3.77 -12.88 3.38
C THR A 74 3.79 -12.44 4.83
N ALA A 75 3.81 -11.13 5.06
CA ALA A 75 3.73 -10.54 6.39
C ALA A 75 2.78 -9.34 6.38
N GLU A 76 2.09 -9.14 7.49
CA GLU A 76 1.40 -7.88 7.75
C GLU A 76 2.44 -6.79 8.07
N PRO A 77 2.43 -5.66 7.37
CA PRO A 77 3.38 -4.58 7.63
C PRO A 77 2.97 -3.78 8.88
N SER A 78 3.92 -3.08 9.48
CA SER A 78 3.63 -2.03 10.45
C SER A 78 3.10 -0.76 9.78
N LEU A 79 2.45 0.11 10.56
CA LEU A 79 1.98 1.42 10.09
C LEU A 79 3.15 2.28 9.56
N GLU A 80 4.30 2.23 10.22
CA GLU A 80 5.51 2.97 9.80
C GLU A 80 6.01 2.48 8.43
N GLU A 81 6.03 1.17 8.20
CA GLU A 81 6.45 0.61 6.91
C GLU A 81 5.51 1.03 5.78
N VAL A 82 4.19 1.04 6.02
CA VAL A 82 3.18 1.53 5.06
C VAL A 82 3.42 3.01 4.75
N LEU A 83 3.63 3.84 5.77
CA LEU A 83 3.92 5.27 5.61
C LEU A 83 5.19 5.49 4.79
N LEU A 84 6.28 4.84 5.16
CA LEU A 84 7.57 4.99 4.50
C LEU A 84 7.54 4.52 3.03
N ALA A 85 6.81 3.45 2.74
CA ALA A 85 6.66 2.95 1.37
C ALA A 85 6.01 3.98 0.44
N HIS A 86 4.95 4.66 0.92
CA HIS A 86 4.27 5.72 0.15
C HIS A 86 5.09 7.01 0.07
N LEU A 87 5.87 7.35 1.09
CA LEU A 87 6.80 8.49 1.02
C LEU A 87 7.93 8.27 0.01
N ARG A 88 8.44 7.02 -0.09
CA ARG A 88 9.47 6.65 -1.08
C ARG A 88 8.93 6.47 -2.49
N SER A 89 7.63 6.19 -2.62
CA SER A 89 6.99 5.86 -3.90
C SER A 89 5.81 6.81 -4.15
N PRO A 90 6.07 8.11 -4.36
CA PRO A 90 5.02 9.10 -4.51
C PRO A 90 4.11 8.82 -5.70
N ASP A 91 4.54 8.07 -6.71
CA ASP A 91 3.75 7.69 -7.88
C ASP A 91 2.77 6.53 -7.66
N ALA A 92 2.85 5.83 -6.52
CA ALA A 92 1.96 4.74 -6.20
C ALA A 92 0.48 5.20 -6.29
N PRO A 93 -0.45 4.37 -6.81
CA PRO A 93 -1.84 4.79 -6.94
C PRO A 93 -2.45 5.12 -5.58
N SER A 94 -3.17 6.24 -5.48
CA SER A 94 -3.64 6.74 -4.18
C SER A 94 -4.52 5.73 -3.42
N LEU A 95 -4.54 5.83 -2.09
CA LEU A 95 -5.40 5.06 -1.20
C LEU A 95 -6.24 5.99 -0.32
N TYR A 96 -7.55 5.81 -0.35
CA TYR A 96 -8.46 6.48 0.58
C TYR A 96 -9.28 5.39 1.25
N THR A 97 -9.18 5.25 2.57
CA THR A 97 -10.06 4.35 3.32
C THR A 97 -11.48 4.90 3.34
N GLN A 98 -12.42 4.11 3.86
CA GLN A 98 -13.81 4.57 4.03
C GLN A 98 -13.89 5.85 4.88
N GLY A 99 -13.18 5.91 6.02
CA GLY A 99 -13.16 7.08 6.90
C GLY A 99 -12.57 8.35 6.25
N ALA A 100 -11.80 8.20 5.17
CA ALA A 100 -11.26 9.32 4.40
C ALA A 100 -12.21 9.86 3.32
N ARG A 101 -13.33 9.18 3.06
CA ARG A 101 -14.32 9.65 2.10
C ARG A 101 -15.13 10.76 2.75
N VAL A 102 -15.09 11.92 2.12
CA VAL A 102 -16.04 12.98 2.43
C VAL A 102 -17.34 12.56 1.78
N ASP A 103 -18.26 12.01 2.57
CA ASP A 103 -19.65 11.96 2.14
C ASP A 103 -20.08 13.40 1.84
N ALA A 104 -20.78 13.61 0.73
CA ALA A 104 -21.39 14.91 0.48
C ALA A 104 -22.44 15.14 1.59
N GLU A 105 -22.02 15.77 2.68
CA GLU A 105 -22.95 16.26 3.69
C GLU A 105 -24.02 17.06 2.95
N GLY A 106 -25.27 16.66 3.20
CA GLY A 106 -26.42 17.03 2.40
C GLY A 106 -26.49 18.52 2.11
N THR A 107 -26.99 18.83 0.91
CA THR A 107 -27.66 20.11 0.62
C THR A 107 -28.87 20.27 1.52
N GLN A 108 -28.66 20.44 2.82
CA GLN A 108 -29.71 20.83 3.76
C GLN A 108 -29.97 22.31 3.52
N ALA A 109 -30.77 22.56 2.49
CA ALA A 109 -31.36 23.84 2.18
C ALA A 109 -32.09 24.35 3.44
N ALA A 110 -31.79 25.60 3.78
CA ALA A 110 -32.48 26.39 4.79
C ALA A 110 -33.96 26.60 4.43
#